data_AF-A0A7V2T770-F1
#
_entry.id   AF-A0A7V2T770-F1
#
_cell.length_a   1.000
_cell.length_b   1.000
_cell.length_c   1.000
_cell.angle_alpha   90.00
_cell.angle_beta   90.00
_cell.angle_gamma   90.00
#
_symmetry.space_group_name_H-M   'P 1'
#
loop_
_entity.id
_entity.type
_entity.pdbx_description
1 polymer ?
#
loop_
_entity_poly.entity_id
_entity_poly.type
_entity_poly.pdbx_seq_one_letter_code
_entity_poly.pdbx_strand_id
1 'polypeptide(L)' 'MDEDEVRPKRTAPELGGSLERLSVEELEAYIETLKQEIARVEAELARKRGLRDAAEALFGRRD' A
#
# COMPACT_ATOMS: atom_id res chain seq x y z
N MET A 1 30.07 -25.82 -14.38
CA MET A 1 29.50 -24.78 -13.52
C MET A 1 28.45 -24.12 -14.39
N ASP A 2 27.20 -24.56 -14.30
CA ASP A 2 26.13 -23.92 -15.05
C ASP A 2 25.85 -22.57 -14.38
N GLU A 3 26.17 -21.51 -15.10
CA GLU A 3 25.96 -20.14 -14.71
C GLU A 3 24.45 -19.90 -14.60
N ASP A 4 23.92 -20.02 -13.39
CA ASP A 4 22.60 -19.50 -13.03
C ASP A 4 22.57 -18.01 -13.35
N GLU A 5 22.03 -17.71 -14.53
CA GLU A 5 21.77 -16.37 -15.04
C GLU A 5 20.86 -15.66 -14.02
N VAL A 6 21.48 -14.84 -13.16
CA VAL A 6 20.81 -14.09 -12.11
C VAL A 6 19.86 -13.12 -12.77
N ARG A 7 18.62 -13.56 -13.03
CA ARG A 7 17.59 -12.67 -13.55
C ARG A 7 17.46 -11.52 -12.55
N PRO A 8 17.66 -10.26 -12.98
CA PRO A 8 17.50 -9.13 -12.09
C PRO A 8 16.09 -9.18 -11.52
N LYS A 9 15.98 -9.23 -10.18
CA LYS A 9 14.68 -9.19 -9.50
C LYS A 9 13.97 -7.93 -9.98
N ARG A 10 12.83 -8.10 -10.67
CA ARG A 10 11.99 -6.98 -11.07
C ARG A 10 11.55 -6.26 -9.81
N THR A 11 12.09 -5.06 -9.61
CA THR A 11 11.60 -4.14 -8.58
C THR A 11 10.16 -3.79 -8.90
N ALA A 12 9.29 -3.79 -7.89
CA ALA A 12 7.91 -3.38 -8.06
C ALA A 12 7.84 -2.00 -8.76
N PRO A 13 6.83 -1.75 -9.61
CA PRO A 13 6.66 -0.45 -10.25
C PRO A 13 6.60 0.67 -9.21
N GLU A 14 7.26 1.80 -9.48
CA GLU A 14 7.09 3.01 -8.66
C GLU A 14 5.66 3.53 -8.80
N LEU A 15 5.11 4.04 -7.70
CA LEU A 15 3.75 4.59 -7.69
C LEU A 15 3.67 5.79 -8.64
N GLY A 16 2.75 5.72 -9.63
CA GLY A 16 2.62 6.75 -10.67
C GLY A 16 3.63 6.65 -11.81
N GLY A 17 4.44 5.58 -11.86
CA GLY A 17 5.35 5.30 -12.99
C GLY A 17 4.62 4.88 -14.27
N SER A 18 5.35 4.80 -15.39
CA SER A 18 4.79 4.38 -16.68
C SER A 18 4.34 2.92 -16.65
N LEU A 19 3.14 2.68 -17.15
CA LEU A 19 2.50 1.36 -17.25
C LEU A 19 2.62 0.72 -18.64
N GLU A 20 3.13 1.47 -19.63
CA GLU A 20 3.08 1.08 -21.05
C GLU A 20 3.83 -0.21 -21.39
N ARG A 21 4.80 -0.61 -20.55
CA ARG A 21 5.64 -1.80 -20.75
C ARG A 21 5.19 -3.01 -19.93
N LEU A 22 4.16 -2.86 -19.11
CA LEU A 22 3.64 -3.95 -18.30
C LEU A 22 2.68 -4.81 -19.12
N SER A 23 2.81 -6.12 -18.99
CA SER A 23 1.83 -7.08 -19.48
C SER A 23 0.52 -6.99 -18.68
N VAL A 24 -0.57 -7.60 -19.20
CA VAL A 24 -1.86 -7.65 -18.51
C VAL A 24 -1.72 -8.30 -17.13
N GLU A 25 -1.03 -9.43 -17.05
CA GLU A 25 -0.81 -10.15 -15.78
C GLU A 25 -0.02 -9.30 -14.77
N GLU A 26 0.97 -8.53 -15.23
CA GLU A 26 1.72 -7.61 -14.38
C GLU A 26 0.85 -6.44 -13.89
N LEU A 27 -0.06 -5.93 -14.73
CA LEU A 27 -1.01 -4.90 -14.33
C LEU A 27 -2.01 -5.43 -13.30
N GLU A 28 -2.51 -6.65 -13.47
CA GLU A 28 -3.39 -7.31 -12.50
C GLU A 28 -2.69 -7.51 -11.15
N ALA A 29 -1.46 -8.02 -11.16
CA ALA A 29 -0.66 -8.16 -9.94
C ALA A 29 -0.37 -6.82 -9.27
N TYR A 30 -0.10 -5.78 -10.05
CA TYR A 30 0.11 -4.43 -9.54
C TYR A 30 -1.15 -3.84 -8.92
N ILE A 31 -2.32 -4.02 -9.55
CA ILE A 31 -3.62 -3.62 -9.01
C ILE A 31 -3.89 -4.27 -7.66
N GLU A 32 -3.67 -5.59 -7.55
CA GLU A 32 -3.89 -6.31 -6.29
C GLU A 32 -2.95 -5.80 -5.18
N THR A 33 -1.68 -5.54 -5.53
CA THR A 33 -0.72 -4.92 -4.60
C THR A 33 -1.21 -3.56 -4.10
N LEU A 34 -1.69 -2.70 -5.00
CA LEU A 34 -2.21 -1.37 -4.64
C LEU A 34 -3.46 -1.45 -3.78
N LYS A 35 -4.38 -2.38 -4.05
CA LYS A 35 -5.58 -2.58 -3.21
C LYS A 35 -5.22 -3.03 -1.79
N GLN A 36 -4.26 -3.93 -1.64
CA GLN A 36 -3.77 -4.35 -0.32
C GLN A 36 -3.16 -3.17 0.44
N GLU A 37 -2.41 -2.31 -0.26
CA GLU A 37 -1.82 -1.11 0.32
C GLU A 37 -2.90 -0.10 0.74
N ILE A 38 -3.93 0.10 -0.08
CA ILE A 38 -5.10 0.94 0.28
C ILE A 38 -5.76 0.41 1.56
N ALA A 39 -6.06 -0.89 1.63
CA ALA A 39 -6.69 -1.50 2.80
C ALA A 39 -5.83 -1.32 4.07
N ARG A 40 -4.50 -1.45 3.95
CA ARG A 40 -3.56 -1.21 5.06
C ARG A 40 -3.63 0.24 5.56
N VAL A 41 -3.61 1.21 4.64
CA VAL A 41 -3.68 2.64 4.98
C VAL A 41 -5.02 3.00 5.59
N GLU A 42 -6.13 2.47 5.04
CA GLU A 42 -7.48 2.67 5.59
C GLU A 42 -7.61 2.13 7.01
N ALA A 43 -7.04 0.96 7.31
CA ALA A 43 -7.02 0.39 8.65
C ALA A 43 -6.27 1.27 9.65
N GLU A 44 -5.08 1.77 9.29
CA GLU A 44 -4.32 2.68 10.16
C GLU A 44 -5.03 4.04 10.32
N LEU A 45 -5.67 4.55 9.27
CA LEU A 45 -6.48 5.77 9.34
C LEU A 45 -7.66 5.60 10.31
N ALA A 46 -8.38 4.49 10.22
CA ALA A 46 -9.48 4.16 11.12
C ALA A 46 -9.00 4.08 12.58
N ARG A 47 -7.86 3.43 12.83
CA ARG A 47 -7.22 3.36 14.15
C ARG A 47 -6.91 4.75 14.70
N LYS A 48 -6.31 5.64 13.90
CA LYS A 48 -5.98 7.01 14.31
C LYS A 48 -7.21 7.86 14.58
N ARG A 49 -8.26 7.74 13.77
CA ARG A 49 -9.54 8.44 14.00
C ARG A 49 -10.20 8.00 15.30
N GLY A 50 -10.28 6.70 15.55
CA GLY A 50 -10.84 6.17 16.81
C GLY A 50 -10.08 6.65 18.05
N LEU A 51 -8.76 6.76 17.98
CA LEU A 51 -7.95 7.34 19.06
C LEU A 51 -8.26 8.82 19.29
N ARG A 52 -8.40 9.61 18.22
CA ARG A 52 -8.75 11.04 18.33
C ARG A 52 -10.13 11.21 18.94
N ASP A 53 -11.13 10.49 18.45
CA ASP A 53 -12.51 10.62 18.91
C ASP A 53 -12.64 10.18 20.39
N ALA A 54 -11.89 9.14 20.80
CA ALA A 54 -11.78 8.75 22.22
C ALA A 54 -11.12 9.85 23.08
N ALA A 55 -10.07 10.50 22.58
CA ALA A 55 -9.44 11.62 23.28
C ALA A 55 -10.40 12.82 23.38
N GLU A 56 -11.09 13.19 22.30
CA GLU A 56 -12.10 14.26 22.31
C GLU A 56 -13.23 13.95 23.30
N ALA A 57 -13.69 12.70 23.40
CA ALA A 57 -14.71 12.32 24.37
C ALA A 57 -14.25 12.46 25.84
N LEU A 58 -12.96 12.23 26.11
CA LEU A 58 -12.34 12.31 27.45
C LEU A 58 -11.95 13.74 27.86
N PHE A 59 -11.60 14.59 26.89
CA PHE A 59 -11.03 15.91 27.16
C PHE A 59 -11.91 17.08 26.68
N GLY A 60 -12.81 16.90 25.71
CA GLY A 60 -13.63 17.96 25.11
C GLY A 60 -14.95 18.29 25.84
N ARG A 61 -15.22 17.69 27.00
CA ARG A 61 -16.39 18.03 27.85
C ARG A 61 -16.03 18.83 29.10
N ARG A 62 -14.81 19.36 29.18
CA ARG A 62 -14.33 20.16 30.32
C ARG A 62 -14.06 21.59 29.87
N ASP A 63 -15.07 22.26 29.34
CA ASP A 63 -15.12 23.72 29.21
C ASP A 63 -16.57 24.18 29.45
#